data_AF-A0A382ICP0-F1
#
_entry.id   AF-A0A382ICP0-F1
#
_cell.length_a   1.000
_cell.length_b   1.000
_cell.length_c   1.000
_cell.angle_alpha   90.00
_cell.angle_beta   90.00
_cell.angle_gamma   90.00
#
_symmetry.space_group_name_H-M   'P 1'
#
loop_
_entity.id
_entity.type
_entity.pdbx_description
1 polymer ?
#
loop_
_entity_poly.entity_id
_entity_poly.type
_entity_poly.pdbx_seq_one_letter_code
_entity_poly.pdbx_strand_id
1 'polypeptide(L)' 'MVKVKKPHVVGLEILKKNGIDVNKLIKELVANASVEFTAFYYFTLLRANCTGMDGEGIKGIIEDARLEDLSHFE' A
#
# COMPACT_ATOMS: atom_id res chain seq x y z
N MET A 1 -25.12 -19.95 -22.41
CA MET A 1 -24.03 -19.20 -21.75
C MET A 1 -22.70 -19.81 -22.18
N VAL A 2 -21.86 -19.05 -22.89
CA VAL A 2 -20.53 -19.51 -23.30
C VAL A 2 -19.62 -19.50 -22.06
N LYS A 3 -19.06 -20.64 -21.67
CA LYS A 3 -18.05 -20.71 -20.60
C LYS A 3 -16.78 -20.04 -21.11
N VAL A 4 -16.51 -18.82 -20.63
CA VAL A 4 -15.23 -18.13 -20.89
C VAL A 4 -14.12 -18.96 -20.26
N LYS A 5 -13.13 -19.36 -21.06
CA LYS A 5 -11.96 -20.11 -20.58
C LYS A 5 -11.13 -19.17 -19.69
N LYS A 6 -10.88 -19.56 -18.44
CA LYS A 6 -10.02 -18.76 -17.56
C LYS A 6 -8.62 -18.62 -18.19
N PRO A 7 -8.02 -17.42 -18.17
CA PRO A 7 -6.69 -17.22 -18.70
C PRO A 7 -5.68 -18.04 -17.91
N HIS A 8 -4.68 -18.57 -18.62
CA HIS A 8 -3.56 -19.27 -18.02
C HIS A 8 -2.48 -18.25 -17.62
N VAL A 9 -2.30 -18.05 -16.30
CA VAL A 9 -1.37 -17.04 -15.77
C VAL A 9 -0.09 -17.73 -15.29
N VAL A 10 0.94 -17.74 -16.15
CA VAL A 10 2.21 -18.44 -15.91
C VAL A 10 2.90 -17.99 -14.61
N GLY A 11 2.84 -16.68 -14.29
CA GLY A 11 3.45 -16.14 -13.06
C GLY A 11 2.88 -16.78 -11.78
N LEU A 12 1.57 -17.02 -11.72
CA LEU A 12 0.94 -17.69 -10.57
C LEU A 12 1.36 -19.15 -10.47
N GLU A 13 1.60 -19.84 -11.59
CA GLU A 13 2.08 -21.21 -11.56
C GLU A 13 3.49 -21.31 -10.99
N ILE A 14 4.38 -20.40 -11.38
CA ILE A 14 5.76 -20.38 -10.88
C ILE A 14 5.76 -20.22 -9.36
N LEU A 15 4.98 -19.27 -8.83
CA LEU A 15 4.87 -19.06 -7.37
C LEU A 15 4.36 -20.32 -6.66
N LYS A 16 3.29 -20.94 -7.17
CA LYS A 16 2.71 -22.16 -6.59
C LYS A 16 3.67 -23.36 -6.65
N LYS A 17 4.40 -23.53 -7.75
CA LYS A 17 5.41 -24.60 -7.91
C LYS A 17 6.55 -24.47 -6.92
N ASN A 18 6.86 -23.24 -6.47
CA ASN A 18 7.84 -22.96 -5.43
C ASN A 18 7.26 -23.03 -3.99
N GLY A 19 6.00 -23.48 -3.83
CA GLY A 19 5.38 -23.68 -2.51
C GLY A 19 4.75 -22.43 -1.88
N ILE A 20 4.61 -21.33 -2.62
CA ILE A 20 3.96 -20.11 -2.11
C ILE A 20 2.44 -20.29 -2.06
N ASP A 21 1.84 -20.02 -0.90
CA ASP A 21 0.40 -19.81 -0.77
C ASP A 21 0.03 -18.41 -1.29
N VAL A 22 -0.33 -18.36 -2.57
CA VAL A 22 -0.71 -17.13 -3.27
C VAL A 22 -1.90 -16.43 -2.62
N ASN A 23 -2.87 -17.18 -2.09
CA ASN A 23 -4.06 -16.56 -1.50
C ASN A 23 -3.73 -15.87 -0.17
N LYS A 24 -2.89 -16.52 0.64
CA LYS A 24 -2.38 -15.91 1.88
C LYS A 24 -1.52 -14.68 1.56
N LEU A 25 -0.61 -14.77 0.58
CA LEU A 25 0.23 -13.67 0.16
C LEU A 25 -0.59 -12.46 -0.29
N ILE A 26 -1.60 -12.66 -1.15
CA ILE A 26 -2.50 -11.57 -1.58
C ILE A 26 -3.21 -10.95 -0.38
N LYS A 27 -3.73 -11.77 0.55
CA LYS A 27 -4.42 -11.27 1.75
C LYS A 27 -3.51 -10.36 2.59
N GLU A 28 -2.25 -10.75 2.78
CA GLU A 28 -1.27 -9.97 3.54
C GLU A 28 -0.88 -8.68 2.80
N LEU A 29 -0.62 -8.75 1.49
CA LEU A 29 -0.29 -7.57 0.68
C LEU A 29 -1.44 -6.55 0.63
N VAL A 30 -2.69 -7.01 0.49
CA VAL A 30 -3.87 -6.12 0.51
C VAL A 30 -4.03 -5.45 1.88
N ALA A 31 -3.78 -6.19 2.97
CA ALA A 31 -3.83 -5.61 4.31
C ALA A 31 -2.74 -4.55 4.49
N ASN A 32 -1.51 -4.82 4.06
CA ASN A 32 -0.40 -3.88 4.16
C ASN A 32 -0.64 -2.63 3.29
N ALA A 33 -1.03 -2.79 2.02
CA ALA A 33 -1.38 -1.65 1.16
C ALA A 33 -2.51 -0.80 1.77
N SER A 34 -3.50 -1.42 2.43
CA SER A 34 -4.55 -0.67 3.12
C SER A 34 -3.99 0.22 4.24
N VAL A 35 -2.96 -0.25 4.96
CA VAL A 35 -2.29 0.55 5.99
C VAL A 35 -1.59 1.75 5.37
N GLU A 36 -0.81 1.56 4.31
CA GLU A 36 -0.10 2.64 3.58
C GLU A 36 -1.07 3.72 3.09
N PHE A 37 -2.20 3.32 2.49
CA PHE A 37 -3.23 4.26 2.04
C PHE A 37 -3.87 5.04 3.19
N THR A 38 -4.12 4.38 4.33
CA THR A 38 -4.63 5.07 5.52
C THR A 38 -3.59 5.99 6.16
N ALA A 39 -2.31 5.61 6.15
CA ALA A 39 -1.21 6.43 6.65
C ALA A 39 -1.08 7.72 5.83
N PHE A 40 -1.11 7.63 4.50
CA PHE A 40 -1.18 8.78 3.61
C PHE A 40 -2.31 9.75 3.99
N TYR A 41 -3.53 9.23 4.22
CA TYR A 41 -4.67 10.03 4.64
C TYR A 41 -4.44 10.71 6.00
N TYR A 42 -4.01 9.96 7.01
CA TYR A 42 -3.81 10.50 8.35
C TYR A 42 -2.62 11.48 8.43
N PHE A 43 -1.55 11.26 7.67
CA PHE A 43 -0.45 12.21 7.56
C PHE A 43 -0.85 13.49 6.82
N THR A 44 -1.78 13.41 5.86
CA THR A 44 -2.39 14.61 5.26
C THR A 44 -3.06 15.47 6.34
N LEU A 45 -3.85 14.85 7.22
CA LEU A 45 -4.52 15.56 8.33
C LEU A 45 -3.52 16.06 9.38
N LEU A 46 -2.56 15.23 9.77
CA LEU A 46 -1.54 15.58 10.77
C LEU A 46 -0.72 16.78 10.29
N ARG A 47 -0.22 16.75 9.05
CA ARG A 47 0.54 17.84 8.44
C ARG A 47 -0.24 19.15 8.42
N ALA A 48 -1.54 19.09 8.08
CA ALA A 48 -2.41 20.26 8.05
C ALA A 48 -2.56 20.92 9.44
N ASN A 49 -2.46 20.13 10.51
CA ASN A 49 -2.60 20.61 11.89
C ASN A 49 -1.27 20.94 12.58
N CYS A 50 -0.12 20.56 12.00
CA CYS A 50 1.21 20.95 12.48
C CYS A 50 1.50 22.44 12.20
N THR A 51 0.95 23.31 13.04
CA THR A 51 1.03 24.76 12.92
C THR A 51 1.88 25.39 14.04
N GLY A 52 2.16 26.69 13.94
CA GLY A 52 3.04 27.40 14.87
C GLY A 52 4.52 27.20 14.55
N MET A 53 5.39 27.87 15.30
CA MET A 53 6.86 27.82 15.07
C MET A 53 7.41 26.40 15.16
N ASP A 54 6.93 25.62 16.13
CA ASP A 54 7.41 24.25 16.34
C ASP A 54 6.83 23.28 15.28
N GLY A 55 5.58 23.48 14.88
CA GLY A 55 4.90 22.61 13.91
C GLY A 55 5.44 22.75 12.48
N GLU A 56 5.86 23.95 12.08
CA GLU A 56 6.34 24.20 10.72
C GLU A 56 7.63 23.44 10.40
N GLY A 57 8.52 23.26 11.38
CA GLY A 57 9.73 22.44 11.21
C GLY A 57 9.44 20.95 11.03
N ILE A 58 8.35 20.45 11.63
CA ILE A 58 7.97 19.02 11.59
C ILE A 58 7.22 18.68 10.30
N LYS A 59 6.54 19.66 9.68
CA LYS A 59 5.77 19.45 8.43
C LYS A 59 6.57 18.85 7.29
N GLY A 60 7.86 19.17 7.17
CA GLY A 60 8.73 18.59 6.14
C GLY A 60 8.88 17.08 6.32
N ILE A 61 9.18 16.65 7.54
CA ILE A 61 9.32 15.22 7.90
C ILE A 61 8.02 14.46 7.66
N ILE A 62 6.88 15.06 8.03
CA ILE A 62 5.56 14.45 7.80
C ILE A 62 5.25 14.36 6.31
N GLU A 63 5.63 15.36 5.51
CA GLU A 63 5.40 15.33 4.07
C GLU A 63 6.23 14.26 3.37
N ASP A 64 7.51 14.10 3.76
CA ASP A 64 8.38 13.04 3.24
C ASP A 64 7.78 11.66 3.54
N ALA A 65 7.43 11.40 4.80
CA ALA A 65 6.78 10.14 5.19
C ALA A 65 5.46 9.91 4.46
N ARG A 66 4.64 10.96 4.27
CA ARG A 66 3.36 10.89 3.54
C ARG A 66 3.56 10.48 2.08
N LEU A 67 4.56 11.02 1.41
CA LEU A 67 4.84 10.72 0.01
C LEU A 67 5.50 9.35 -0.15
N GLU A 68 6.32 8.92 0.81
CA GLU A 68 6.86 7.56 0.87
C GLU A 68 5.75 6.51 1.03
N ASP A 69 4.83 6.69 1.98
CA ASP A 69 3.69 5.76 2.18
C ASP A 69 2.76 5.73 0.95
N LEU A 70 2.58 6.86 0.25
CA LEU A 70 1.88 6.84 -1.04
C LEU A 70 2.62 5.98 -2.07
N SER A 71 3.95 6.09 -2.14
CA SER A 71 4.76 5.27 -3.05
C SER A 71 4.81 3.80 -2.63
N HIS A 72 4.58 3.46 -1.36
CA HIS A 72 4.49 2.07 -0.90
C HIS A 72 3.13 1.44 -1.25
N PHE A 73 2.08 2.26 -1.29
CA PHE A 73 0.74 1.83 -1.69
C PHE A 73 0.67 1.50 -3.19
N GLU A 74 1.25 2.36 -4.03
CA GLU A 74 1.28 2.23 -5.51
C GLU A 74 2.22 1.12 -6.00
#